data_AF-A0A7J6STX8-F1
#
_entry.id   AF-A0A7J6STX8-F1
#
_cell.length_a   1.000
_cell.length_b   1.000
_cell.length_c   1.000
_cell.angle_alpha   90.00
_cell.angle_beta   90.00
_cell.angle_gamma   90.00
#
_symmetry.space_group_name_H-M   'P 1'
#
loop_
_entity.id
_entity.type
_entity.pdbx_description
1 polymer ?
#
loop_
_entity_poly.entity_id
_entity_poly.type
_entity_poly.pdbx_seq_one_letter_code
_entity_poly.pdbx_strand_id
1 'polypeptide(L)'
;MTDFSPSKRREMVTTELDEYRSLLAHFKECAQELEGRVKPLAEAIHSLPELPDKGVVRFVMAKLQLLLSYISNLGYYMTLKKRGVSVAEHPVVAQLAWQRALMERMRPIEQKLKYQIDRLVKLASSDGKLEEELEDRPNLASMEKGLEEDDEDEGVSGEGAEEGGKLYKAPKVAGG
;
A
#
# COMPACT_ATOMS: atom_id res chain seq x y z
N MET A 1 -21.47 45.68 -1.39
CA MET A 1 -22.63 45.01 -0.76
C MET A 1 -23.35 44.27 -1.87
N THR A 2 -23.20 42.95 -2.01
CA THR A 2 -23.85 42.19 -3.09
C THR A 2 -25.31 41.96 -2.74
N ASP A 3 -26.21 42.67 -3.43
CA ASP A 3 -27.66 42.62 -3.16
C ASP A 3 -28.27 41.38 -3.86
N PHE A 4 -28.22 40.24 -3.18
CA PHE A 4 -28.79 38.99 -3.67
C PHE A 4 -30.28 38.87 -3.30
N SER A 5 -31.09 38.39 -4.25
CA SER A 5 -32.52 38.13 -4.00
C SER A 5 -32.72 37.10 -2.88
N PRO A 6 -33.86 37.13 -2.15
CA PRO A 6 -34.16 36.15 -1.10
C PRO A 6 -34.13 34.68 -1.57
N SER A 7 -34.42 34.43 -2.84
CA SER A 7 -34.32 33.11 -3.45
C SER A 7 -32.87 32.71 -3.68
N LYS A 8 -32.05 33.61 -4.23
CA LYS A 8 -30.61 33.36 -4.47
C LYS A 8 -29.83 33.15 -3.17
N ARG A 9 -30.18 33.87 -2.10
CA ARG A 9 -29.61 33.64 -0.76
C ARG A 9 -29.94 32.26 -0.20
N ARG A 10 -31.18 31.78 -0.38
CA ARG A 10 -31.58 30.44 0.06
C ARG A 10 -30.84 29.35 -0.72
N GLU A 11 -30.73 29.52 -2.04
CA GLU A 11 -30.01 28.59 -2.91
C GLU A 11 -28.52 28.48 -2.52
N MET A 12 -27.84 29.61 -2.30
CA MET A 12 -26.44 29.61 -1.84
C MET A 12 -26.27 28.88 -0.51
N VAL A 13 -27.16 29.12 0.46
CA VAL A 13 -27.12 28.42 1.76
C VAL A 13 -27.35 26.92 1.58
N THR A 14 -28.28 26.50 0.73
CA THR A 14 -28.51 25.07 0.48
C THR A 14 -27.27 24.41 -0.13
N THR A 15 -26.64 25.04 -1.12
CA THR A 15 -25.41 24.52 -1.74
C THR A 15 -24.27 24.41 -0.74
N GLU A 16 -24.03 25.43 0.08
CA GLU A 16 -22.98 25.40 1.11
C GLU A 16 -23.21 24.30 2.14
N LEU A 17 -24.46 24.08 2.55
CA LEU A 17 -24.83 23.00 3.47
C LEU A 17 -24.59 21.62 2.85
N ASP A 18 -24.94 21.42 1.59
CA ASP A 18 -24.73 20.15 0.89
C ASP A 18 -23.24 19.86 0.68
N GLU A 19 -22.45 20.86 0.30
CA GLU A 19 -20.99 20.76 0.25
C GLU A 19 -20.40 20.39 1.61
N TYR A 20 -20.87 21.03 2.68
CA TYR A 20 -20.40 20.77 4.03
C TYR A 20 -20.77 19.35 4.50
N ARG A 21 -21.97 18.86 4.14
CA ARG A 21 -22.40 17.47 4.40
C ARG A 21 -21.51 16.47 3.66
N SER A 22 -21.19 16.73 2.39
CA SER A 22 -20.26 15.89 1.63
C SER A 22 -18.89 15.84 2.29
N LEU A 23 -18.37 16.97 2.78
CA LEU A 23 -17.11 17.00 3.52
C LEU A 23 -17.14 16.21 4.82
N LEU A 24 -18.24 16.29 5.58
CA LEU A 24 -18.42 15.50 6.79
C LEU A 24 -18.43 13.99 6.50
N ALA A 25 -19.11 13.58 5.44
CA ALA A 25 -19.13 12.19 5.01
C ALA A 25 -17.71 11.70 4.66
N HIS A 26 -16.99 12.47 3.84
CA HIS A 26 -15.61 12.16 3.46
C HIS A 26 -14.66 12.09 4.67
N PHE A 27 -14.81 13.03 5.62
CA PHE A 27 -14.04 13.02 6.87
C PHE A 27 -14.29 11.74 7.66
N LYS A 28 -15.56 11.34 7.80
CA LYS A 28 -15.94 10.12 8.52
C LYS A 28 -15.37 8.87 7.85
N GLU A 29 -15.45 8.77 6.53
CA GLU A 29 -14.88 7.65 5.77
C GLU A 29 -13.37 7.54 5.99
N CYS A 30 -12.64 8.65 5.91
CA CYS A 30 -11.20 8.66 6.16
C CYS A 30 -10.86 8.24 7.59
N ALA A 31 -11.63 8.73 8.57
CA ALA A 31 -11.44 8.35 9.97
C ALA A 31 -11.72 6.85 10.21
N GLN A 32 -12.72 6.28 9.51
CA GLN A 32 -13.01 4.85 9.56
C GLN A 32 -11.90 4.01 8.91
N GLU A 33 -11.32 4.44 7.80
CA GLU A 33 -10.15 3.77 7.21
C GLU A 33 -8.94 3.81 8.15
N LEU A 34 -8.69 4.97 8.76
CA LEU A 34 -7.60 5.18 9.70
C LEU A 34 -7.72 4.26 10.91
N GLU A 35 -8.85 4.30 11.62
CA GLU A 35 -9.08 3.52 12.85
C GLU A 35 -9.32 2.03 12.56
N GLY A 36 -10.01 1.69 11.48
CA GLY A 36 -10.40 0.32 11.19
C GLY A 36 -9.32 -0.54 10.51
N ARG A 37 -8.33 0.09 9.86
CA ARG A 37 -7.36 -0.66 9.04
C ARG A 37 -5.92 -0.20 9.25
N VAL A 38 -5.65 1.09 9.11
CA VAL A 38 -4.26 1.58 9.02
C VAL A 38 -3.58 1.62 10.39
N LYS A 39 -4.27 2.09 11.42
CA LYS A 39 -3.75 2.15 12.78
C LYS A 39 -3.55 0.75 13.40
N PRO A 40 -4.50 -0.20 13.34
CA PRO A 40 -4.28 -1.55 13.83
C PRO A 40 -3.09 -2.24 13.16
N LEU A 41 -2.91 -2.03 11.85
CA LEU A 41 -1.77 -2.57 11.10
C LEU A 41 -0.44 -1.97 11.58
N ALA A 42 -0.41 -0.67 11.86
CA ALA A 42 0.78 -0.01 12.40
C ALA A 42 1.12 -0.52 13.82
N GLU A 43 0.11 -0.64 14.69
CA GLU A 43 0.27 -1.19 16.05
C GLU A 43 0.76 -2.65 16.01
N ALA A 44 0.17 -3.47 15.12
CA ALA A 44 0.59 -4.84 14.90
C ALA A 44 2.05 -4.96 14.50
N ILE A 45 2.54 -4.10 13.59
CA ILE A 45 3.95 -4.10 13.18
C ILE A 45 4.88 -3.87 14.36
N HIS A 46 4.47 -3.06 15.34
CA HIS A 46 5.26 -2.80 16.55
C HIS A 46 5.21 -3.93 17.58
N SER A 47 4.17 -4.76 17.58
CA SER A 47 4.03 -5.89 18.50
C SER A 47 4.63 -7.19 17.97
N LEU A 48 5.08 -7.23 16.71
CA LEU A 48 5.70 -8.42 16.14
C LEU A 48 7.10 -8.67 16.74
N PRO A 49 7.44 -9.93 17.06
CA PRO A 49 8.76 -10.29 17.60
C PRO A 49 9.89 -10.04 16.59
N GLU A 50 9.59 -10.16 15.29
CA GLU A 50 10.50 -9.83 14.20
C GLU A 50 9.86 -8.80 13.27
N LEU A 51 10.66 -7.79 12.87
CA LEU A 51 10.16 -6.79 11.94
C LEU A 51 9.99 -7.38 10.53
N PRO A 52 8.85 -7.13 9.89
CA PRO A 52 8.65 -7.51 8.50
C PRO A 52 9.47 -6.64 7.54
N ASP A 53 9.35 -6.93 6.24
CA ASP A 53 10.06 -6.19 5.20
C ASP A 53 10.02 -4.66 5.41
N LYS A 54 11.20 -4.03 5.39
CA LYS A 54 11.37 -2.60 5.67
C LYS A 54 10.55 -1.72 4.73
N GLY A 55 10.31 -2.17 3.49
CA GLY A 55 9.47 -1.48 2.52
C GLY A 55 8.01 -1.42 2.96
N VAL A 56 7.45 -2.55 3.42
CA VAL A 56 6.06 -2.64 3.91
C VAL A 56 5.87 -1.79 5.15
N VAL A 57 6.79 -1.87 6.11
CA VAL A 57 6.74 -1.06 7.35
C VAL A 57 6.72 0.43 7.01
N ARG A 58 7.65 0.88 6.16
CA ARG A 58 7.71 2.28 5.73
C ARG A 58 6.43 2.72 5.02
N PHE A 59 5.88 1.87 4.16
CA PHE A 59 4.65 2.18 3.45
C PHE A 59 3.47 2.36 4.42
N VAL A 60 3.28 1.44 5.37
CA VAL A 60 2.21 1.51 6.36
C VAL A 60 2.34 2.77 7.23
N MET A 61 3.55 3.05 7.72
CA MET A 61 3.80 4.26 8.53
C MET A 61 3.59 5.55 7.75
N ALA A 62 4.00 5.59 6.48
CA ALA A 62 3.74 6.72 5.60
C ALA A 62 2.24 6.91 5.33
N LYS A 63 1.49 5.82 5.11
CA LYS A 63 0.03 5.85 4.91
C LYS A 63 -0.68 6.35 6.18
N LEU A 64 -0.24 5.90 7.35
CA LEU A 64 -0.74 6.36 8.65
C LEU A 64 -0.57 7.88 8.81
N GLN A 65 0.67 8.37 8.62
CA GLN A 65 1.00 9.80 8.72
C GLN A 65 0.22 10.64 7.70
N LEU A 66 0.10 10.16 6.45
CA LEU A 66 -0.64 10.85 5.40
C LEU A 66 -2.12 10.98 5.72
N LEU A 67 -2.78 9.90 6.14
CA LEU A 67 -4.20 9.91 6.50
C LEU A 67 -4.45 10.80 7.72
N LEU A 68 -3.61 10.71 8.75
CA LEU A 68 -3.73 11.55 9.94
C LEU A 68 -3.63 13.03 9.58
N SER A 69 -2.59 13.40 8.82
CA SER A 69 -2.39 14.78 8.37
C SER A 69 -3.55 15.26 7.47
N TYR A 70 -4.06 14.41 6.59
CA TYR A 70 -5.18 14.74 5.72
C TYR A 70 -6.47 14.99 6.51
N ILE A 71 -6.80 14.12 7.46
CA ILE A 71 -7.99 14.28 8.32
C ILE A 71 -7.87 15.54 9.17
N SER A 72 -6.70 15.82 9.75
CA SER A 72 -6.46 17.06 10.50
C SER A 72 -6.64 18.30 9.62
N ASN A 73 -6.06 18.32 8.42
CA ASN A 73 -6.21 19.42 7.48
C ASN A 73 -7.66 19.60 7.02
N LEU A 74 -8.40 18.50 6.83
CA LEU A 74 -9.80 18.52 6.43
C LEU A 74 -10.67 19.11 7.56
N GLY A 75 -10.45 18.69 8.81
CA GLY A 75 -11.15 19.28 9.96
C GLY A 75 -10.84 20.77 10.15
N TYR A 76 -9.59 21.18 9.90
CA TYR A 76 -9.21 22.58 9.91
C TYR A 76 -9.88 23.39 8.79
N TYR A 77 -9.88 22.87 7.55
CA TYR A 77 -10.59 23.48 6.42
C TYR A 77 -12.09 23.67 6.70
N MET A 78 -12.74 22.67 7.30
CA MET A 78 -14.15 22.75 7.69
C MET A 78 -14.39 23.82 8.75
N THR A 79 -13.44 24.01 9.68
CA THR A 79 -13.49 25.07 10.69
C THR A 79 -13.33 26.45 10.06
N LEU A 80 -12.48 26.61 9.04
CA LEU A 80 -12.35 27.87 8.29
C LEU A 80 -13.64 28.22 7.55
N LYS A 81 -14.25 27.24 6.85
CA LYS A 81 -15.54 27.43 6.19
C LYS A 81 -16.63 27.91 7.17
N LYS A 82 -16.71 27.30 8.36
CA LYS A 82 -17.67 27.70 9.40
C LYS A 82 -17.46 29.12 9.93
N ARG A 83 -16.22 29.61 9.95
CA ARG A 83 -15.89 30.96 10.42
C ARG A 83 -16.13 32.04 9.36
N GLY A 84 -16.53 31.67 8.14
CA GLY A 84 -16.69 32.60 7.03
C GLY A 84 -15.37 33.19 6.52
N VAL A 85 -14.24 32.56 6.85
CA VAL A 85 -12.93 32.97 6.34
C VAL A 85 -12.84 32.57 4.87
N SER A 86 -12.36 33.48 4.02
CA SER A 86 -12.07 33.13 2.61
C SER A 86 -11.04 32.01 2.57
N VAL A 87 -11.44 30.85 2.05
CA VAL A 87 -10.56 29.67 2.02
C VAL A 87 -9.79 29.55 0.70
N ALA A 88 -10.16 30.32 -0.32
CA ALA A 88 -9.57 30.24 -1.65
C ALA A 88 -8.06 30.52 -1.67
N GLU A 89 -7.60 31.44 -0.81
CA GLU A 89 -6.18 31.81 -0.70
C GLU A 89 -5.47 31.08 0.44
N HIS A 90 -6.16 30.20 1.16
CA HIS A 90 -5.59 29.51 2.30
C HIS A 90 -4.74 28.30 1.85
N PRO A 91 -3.48 28.15 2.31
CA PRO A 91 -2.58 27.08 1.86
C PRO A 91 -3.12 25.66 2.11
N VAL A 92 -4.04 25.50 3.06
CA VAL A 92 -4.73 24.23 3.34
C VAL A 92 -5.40 23.64 2.10
N VAL A 93 -5.92 24.47 1.18
CA VAL A 93 -6.59 23.96 -0.04
C VAL A 93 -5.59 23.27 -0.96
N ALA A 94 -4.44 23.91 -1.20
CA ALA A 94 -3.35 23.33 -1.97
C ALA A 94 -2.80 22.07 -1.28
N GLN A 95 -2.68 22.08 0.05
CA GLN A 95 -2.20 20.94 0.80
C GLN A 95 -3.17 19.75 0.74
N LEU A 96 -4.48 19.98 0.85
CA LEU A 96 -5.50 18.93 0.69
C LEU A 96 -5.49 18.34 -0.72
N ALA A 97 -5.33 19.17 -1.76
CA ALA A 97 -5.22 18.71 -3.14
C ALA A 97 -3.95 17.85 -3.34
N TRP A 98 -2.82 18.29 -2.80
CA TRP A 98 -1.57 17.53 -2.84
C TRP A 98 -1.68 16.20 -2.10
N GLN A 99 -2.28 16.19 -0.90
CA GLN A 99 -2.50 14.97 -0.13
C GLN A 99 -3.41 13.97 -0.87
N ARG A 100 -4.47 14.46 -1.54
CA ARG A 100 -5.31 13.61 -2.41
C ARG A 100 -4.53 13.02 -3.58
N ALA A 101 -3.75 13.83 -4.27
CA ALA A 101 -2.91 13.35 -5.36
C ALA A 101 -1.87 12.33 -4.88
N LEU A 102 -1.31 12.53 -3.68
CA LEU A 102 -0.38 11.60 -3.08
C LEU A 102 -1.05 10.26 -2.73
N MET A 103 -2.26 10.28 -2.17
CA MET A 103 -3.04 9.06 -1.91
C MET A 103 -3.30 8.27 -3.20
N GLU A 104 -3.61 8.95 -4.31
CA GLU A 104 -3.81 8.30 -5.61
C GLU A 104 -2.52 7.61 -6.10
N ARG A 105 -1.37 8.31 -5.97
CA ARG A 105 -0.06 7.77 -6.33
C ARG A 105 0.38 6.59 -5.45
N MET A 106 -0.14 6.50 -4.22
CA MET A 106 0.14 5.37 -3.32
C MET A 106 -0.63 4.11 -3.68
N ARG A 107 -1.78 4.20 -4.35
CA ARG A 107 -2.62 3.03 -4.71
C ARG A 107 -1.88 1.91 -5.45
N PRO A 108 -1.09 2.17 -6.52
CA PRO A 108 -0.36 1.09 -7.20
C PRO A 108 0.71 0.44 -6.29
N ILE A 109 1.28 1.20 -5.35
CA ILE A 109 2.23 0.66 -4.38
C ILE A 109 1.49 -0.22 -3.38
N GLU A 110 0.32 0.23 -2.89
CA GLU A 110 -0.53 -0.56 -1.99
C GLU A 110 -0.93 -1.90 -2.62
N GLN A 111 -1.26 -1.91 -3.91
CA GLN A 111 -1.59 -3.13 -4.64
C GLN A 111 -0.41 -4.10 -4.70
N LYS A 112 0.81 -3.62 -4.97
CA LYS A 112 2.02 -4.44 -4.98
C LYS A 112 2.34 -5.03 -3.60
N LEU A 113 2.06 -4.28 -2.53
CA LEU A 113 2.31 -4.71 -1.16
C LEU A 113 1.14 -5.48 -0.54
N LYS A 114 0.02 -5.66 -1.27
CA LYS A 114 -1.22 -6.25 -0.75
C LYS A 114 -0.99 -7.58 -0.06
N TYR A 115 -0.25 -8.50 -0.69
CA TYR A 115 0.02 -9.81 -0.12
C TYR A 115 0.83 -9.73 1.18
N GLN A 116 1.80 -8.82 1.26
CA GLN A 116 2.59 -8.62 2.49
C GLN A 116 1.72 -8.00 3.59
N ILE A 117 0.87 -7.03 3.26
CA ILE A 117 -0.09 -6.43 4.20
C ILE A 117 -1.07 -7.49 4.71
N ASP A 118 -1.64 -8.31 3.84
CA ASP A 118 -2.61 -9.34 4.21
C ASP A 118 -1.96 -10.41 5.11
N ARG A 119 -0.69 -10.77 4.85
CA ARG A 119 0.09 -11.64 5.76
C ARG A 119 0.34 -11.00 7.12
N LEU A 120 0.63 -9.70 7.18
CA LEU A 120 0.80 -8.99 8.45
C LEU A 120 -0.48 -8.97 9.28
N VAL A 121 -1.63 -8.75 8.65
CA VAL A 121 -2.93 -8.81 9.34
C VAL A 121 -3.19 -10.19 9.93
N LYS A 122 -2.88 -11.26 9.19
CA LYS A 122 -3.01 -12.64 9.69
C LYS A 122 -2.08 -12.89 10.88
N LEU A 123 -0.80 -12.56 10.75
CA LEU A 123 0.22 -12.75 11.79
C LEU A 123 -0.12 -11.99 13.08
N ALA A 124 -0.66 -10.78 12.95
CA ALA A 124 -1.13 -9.97 14.07
C ALA A 124 -2.34 -10.58 14.79
N SER A 125 -3.16 -11.35 14.08
CA SER A 125 -4.37 -11.98 14.62
C SER A 125 -4.08 -13.37 15.21
N SER A 126 -2.93 -13.98 14.89
CA SER A 126 -2.56 -15.36 15.27
C SER A 126 -1.39 -15.44 16.26
N ASP A 127 -1.19 -14.41 17.09
CA ASP A 127 -0.12 -14.34 18.11
C ASP A 127 1.29 -14.65 17.54
N GLY A 128 1.56 -14.19 16.31
CA GLY A 128 2.87 -14.37 15.70
C GLY A 128 3.13 -15.75 15.11
N LYS A 129 2.13 -16.63 15.02
CA LYS A 129 2.25 -17.95 14.35
C LYS A 129 1.51 -17.93 13.02
N LEU A 130 2.25 -17.98 11.92
CA LEU A 130 1.70 -18.33 10.61
C LEU A 130 1.99 -19.82 10.41
N GLU A 131 0.95 -20.66 10.33
CA GLU A 131 1.10 -21.97 9.69
C GLU A 131 1.41 -21.68 8.23
N GLU A 132 2.63 -22.03 7.82
CA GLU A 132 3.11 -21.80 6.47
C GLU A 132 2.30 -22.69 5.53
N GLU A 133 1.31 -22.12 4.84
CA GLU A 133 0.61 -22.79 3.75
C GLU A 133 1.60 -22.89 2.58
N LEU A 134 2.38 -23.97 2.62
CA LEU A 134 3.37 -24.37 1.62
C LEU A 134 2.65 -24.77 0.32
N GLU A 135 2.18 -23.77 -0.43
CA GLU A 135 1.73 -24.00 -1.81
C GLU A 135 2.79 -23.47 -2.78
N ASP A 136 3.62 -24.42 -3.23
CA ASP A 136 4.32 -24.46 -4.53
C ASP A 136 4.75 -23.11 -5.12
N ARG A 137 5.80 -22.52 -4.55
CA ARG A 137 6.67 -21.65 -5.33
C ARG A 137 7.89 -22.45 -5.77
N PRO A 138 8.10 -22.69 -7.08
CA PRO A 138 9.37 -23.22 -7.54
C PRO A 138 10.45 -22.22 -7.14
N ASN A 139 11.49 -22.73 -6.47
CA ASN A 139 12.58 -21.91 -5.97
C ASN A 139 13.37 -21.38 -7.19
N LEU A 140 13.16 -20.12 -7.57
CA LEU A 140 13.82 -19.46 -8.71
C LEU A 140 15.36 -19.45 -8.56
N ALA A 141 15.85 -19.51 -7.32
CA ALA A 141 17.28 -19.65 -7.02
C ALA A 141 17.90 -20.96 -7.57
N SER A 142 17.09 -21.98 -7.84
CA SER A 142 17.56 -23.24 -8.43
C SER A 142 17.69 -23.17 -9.97
N MET A 143 17.12 -22.15 -10.63
CA MET A 143 17.21 -21.96 -12.09
C MET A 143 18.37 -21.04 -12.51
N GLU A 144 18.88 -20.20 -11.61
CA GLU A 144 19.96 -19.26 -11.93
C GLU A 144 21.34 -19.94 -12.03
N LYS A 145 21.51 -21.12 -11.42
CA LYS A 145 22.78 -21.86 -11.42
C LYS A 145 23.12 -22.58 -12.74
N GLY A 146 22.36 -22.36 -13.81
CA GLY A 146 22.52 -23.07 -15.09
C GLY A 146 22.88 -22.20 -16.29
N LEU A 147 23.14 -20.89 -16.10
CA LEU A 147 23.31 -19.95 -17.21
C LEU A 147 24.55 -19.04 -17.11
N GLU A 148 25.46 -19.28 -16.16
CA GLU A 148 26.74 -18.58 -16.09
C GLU A 148 27.88 -19.59 -16.20
N GLU A 149 28.32 -19.83 -17.43
CA GLU A 149 29.69 -20.21 -17.82
C GLU A 149 29.71 -20.38 -19.34
N ASP A 150 29.89 -19.27 -20.08
CA ASP A 150 30.53 -19.31 -21.41
C ASP A 150 31.10 -17.93 -21.74
N ASP A 151 32.38 -17.71 -21.40
CA ASP A 151 33.29 -16.76 -22.04
C ASP A 151 34.71 -17.00 -21.49
N GLU A 152 35.53 -17.75 -22.24
CA GLU A 152 36.86 -17.35 -22.76
C GLU A 152 37.65 -18.55 -23.31
N ASP A 153 38.17 -18.35 -24.53
CA ASP A 153 38.94 -19.25 -25.40
C ASP A 153 40.43 -19.32 -25.01
N GLU A 154 41.06 -20.49 -25.20
CA GLU A 154 42.43 -20.72 -25.74
C GLU A 154 42.97 -22.14 -25.39
N GLY A 155 43.15 -22.98 -26.43
CA GLY A 155 44.44 -23.63 -26.74
C GLY A 155 44.99 -24.84 -25.94
N VAL A 156 44.83 -26.04 -26.55
CA VAL A 156 45.82 -27.14 -26.73
C VAL A 156 45.84 -28.39 -25.82
N SER A 157 45.72 -29.53 -26.52
CA SER A 157 46.21 -30.93 -26.34
C SER A 157 45.60 -31.88 -25.29
N GLY A 158 44.74 -32.79 -25.81
CA GLY A 158 45.04 -34.23 -25.94
C GLY A 158 45.32 -35.08 -24.69
N GLU A 159 44.33 -35.88 -24.27
CA GLU A 159 44.35 -37.35 -24.07
C GLU A 159 43.17 -37.76 -23.15
N GLY A 160 42.53 -38.89 -23.47
CA GLY A 160 41.22 -39.28 -22.93
C GLY A 160 41.22 -39.96 -21.56
N ALA A 161 40.04 -39.97 -20.91
CA ALA A 161 39.53 -41.04 -20.05
C ALA A 161 38.06 -40.75 -19.68
N GLU A 162 37.24 -41.80 -19.65
CA GLU A 162 35.81 -41.82 -19.28
C GLU A 162 35.57 -41.52 -17.79
N GLU A 163 34.43 -40.92 -17.44
CA GLU A 163 33.41 -41.50 -16.51
C GLU A 163 32.28 -40.51 -16.15
N GLY A 164 31.02 -40.99 -16.15
CA GLY A 164 30.11 -40.62 -15.06
C GLY A 164 28.88 -39.74 -15.33
N GLY A 165 28.34 -39.63 -16.54
CA GLY A 165 27.07 -38.93 -16.78
C GLY A 165 25.84 -39.72 -16.31
N LYS A 166 25.29 -39.42 -15.12
CA LYS A 166 24.02 -40.00 -14.65
C LYS A 166 22.84 -39.49 -15.49
N LEU A 167 22.42 -40.32 -16.44
CA LEU A 167 21.25 -40.10 -17.30
C LEU A 167 19.94 -40.11 -16.47
N TYR A 168 19.17 -39.03 -16.56
CA TYR A 168 17.89 -38.87 -15.85
C TYR A 168 16.85 -39.90 -16.30
N LYS A 169 16.19 -40.58 -15.36
CA LYS A 169 15.04 -41.46 -15.60
C LYS A 169 13.77 -40.82 -15.06
N ALA A 170 12.87 -40.43 -15.96
CA ALA A 170 11.56 -39.89 -15.61
C ALA A 170 10.69 -40.94 -14.88
N PRO A 171 9.87 -40.53 -13.89
CA PRO A 171 9.03 -41.44 -13.13
C PRO A 171 7.85 -41.94 -13.99
N LYS A 172 7.56 -43.23 -13.89
CA LYS A 172 6.38 -43.84 -14.53
C LYS A 172 5.13 -43.39 -13.77
N VAL A 173 4.32 -42.56 -14.42
CA VAL A 173 2.93 -42.35 -14.04
C VAL A 173 2.18 -43.68 -14.21
N ALA A 174 1.63 -44.21 -13.11
CA ALA A 174 0.73 -45.34 -13.15
C ALA A 174 -0.64 -44.82 -13.63
N GLY A 175 -0.97 -45.12 -14.88
CA GLY A 175 -2.34 -45.02 -15.40
C GLY A 175 -3.01 -46.38 -15.26
N GLY A 176 -4.17 -46.41 -14.60
CA GLY A 176 -5.01 -47.60 -14.41
C GLY A 176 -5.85 -47.49 -13.15
#